data_AF-A0A4Y1VN40-F1
#
_entry.id   AF-A0A4Y1VN40-F1
#
_cell.length_a   1.000
_cell.length_b   1.000
_cell.length_c   1.000
_cell.angle_alpha   90.00
_cell.angle_beta   90.00
_cell.angle_gamma   90.00
#
_symmetry.space_group_name_H-M   'P 1'
#
loop_
_entity.id
_entity.type
_entity.pdbx_description
1 polymer ?
#
loop_
_entity_poly.entity_id
_entity_poly.type
_entity_poly.pdbx_seq_one_letter_code
_entity_poly.pdbx_strand_id
1 'polypeptide(L)'
;MKRGIITNNGHGIHISDGEVWMTVWEIADLFYTTVGSINSRLKAILKANVLKKYDICQCIKLENRNSADVYNLNMIIALSYQIDTGHSAAFRRWLINKVTHNQDYNILLYLNKGTNHTLYC
;
A
#
# COMPACT_ATOMS: atom_id res chain seq x y z
N MET A 1 16.10 2.05 12.70
CA MET A 1 15.21 3.19 12.40
C MET A 1 13.83 2.86 12.97
N LYS A 2 13.17 3.78 13.68
CA LYS A 2 11.77 3.60 14.06
C LYS A 2 10.91 3.87 12.81
N ARG A 3 10.09 2.90 12.41
CA ARG A 3 9.25 2.97 11.20
C ARG A 3 7.77 2.84 11.56
N GLY A 4 6.93 3.55 10.82
CA GLY A 4 5.49 3.42 10.89
C GLY A 4 5.02 2.15 10.18
N ILE A 5 4.12 1.41 10.82
CA ILE A 5 3.45 0.22 10.28
C ILE A 5 1.96 0.50 10.27
N ILE A 6 1.31 0.20 9.15
CA ILE A 6 -0.14 0.28 9.02
C ILE A 6 -0.72 -1.09 9.34
N THR A 7 -1.68 -1.14 10.26
CA THR A 7 -2.36 -2.38 10.64
C THR A 7 -3.86 -2.26 10.48
N ASN A 8 -4.52 -3.40 10.27
CA ASN A 8 -5.98 -3.50 10.20
C ASN A 8 -6.44 -4.63 11.14
N ASN A 9 -6.82 -4.26 12.36
CA ASN A 9 -7.09 -5.22 13.43
C ASN A 9 -8.61 -5.44 13.65
N GLY A 10 -9.44 -5.24 12.62
CA GLY A 10 -10.91 -5.36 12.70
C GLY A 10 -11.61 -4.21 13.42
N HIS A 11 -10.93 -3.49 14.31
CA HIS A 11 -11.42 -2.27 14.97
C HIS A 11 -11.22 -1.00 14.14
N GLY A 12 -10.50 -1.10 13.01
CA GLY A 12 -10.12 0.01 12.16
C GLY A 12 -8.67 -0.08 11.70
N ILE A 13 -8.27 0.92 10.93
CA ILE A 13 -6.91 1.03 10.40
C ILE A 13 -6.13 2.06 11.20
N HIS A 14 -4.94 1.67 11.64
CA HIS A 14 -4.06 2.46 12.50
C HIS A 14 -2.67 2.54 11.89
N ILE A 15 -1.96 3.65 12.16
CA ILE A 15 -0.55 3.82 11.80
C ILE A 15 0.23 4.08 13.09
N SER A 16 1.29 3.31 13.31
CA SER A 16 2.24 3.56 14.41
C SER A 16 3.16 4.75 14.12
N ASP A 17 3.78 5.33 15.16
CA ASP A 17 4.66 6.49 14.97
C ASP A 17 5.82 6.23 14.00
N GLY A 18 6.15 7.26 13.22
CA GLY A 18 7.26 7.26 12.27
C GLY A 18 6.80 7.29 10.82
N GLU A 19 7.74 7.47 9.90
CA GLU A 19 7.48 7.39 8.47
C GLU A 19 7.11 5.95 8.09
N VAL A 20 6.09 5.78 7.25
CA VAL A 20 5.59 4.47 6.85
C VAL A 20 6.61 3.74 5.98
N TRP A 21 7.10 2.62 6.50
CA TRP A 21 7.96 1.68 5.79
C TRP A 21 7.56 0.25 6.19
N MET A 22 7.01 -0.52 5.25
CA MET A 22 6.47 -1.86 5.54
C MET A 22 7.12 -2.94 4.68
N THR A 23 7.37 -4.08 5.28
CA THR A 23 7.82 -5.30 4.61
C THR A 23 6.68 -5.94 3.81
N VAL A 24 7.02 -6.84 2.89
CA VAL A 24 6.02 -7.63 2.15
C VAL A 24 5.07 -8.40 3.08
N TRP A 25 5.59 -8.90 4.21
CA TRP A 25 4.80 -9.63 5.20
C TRP A 25 3.75 -8.75 5.87
N GLU A 26 4.12 -7.55 6.29
CA GLU A 26 3.17 -6.62 6.92
C GLU A 26 2.14 -6.10 5.91
N ILE A 27 2.52 -5.92 4.64
CA ILE A 27 1.58 -5.54 3.58
C ILE A 27 0.60 -6.69 3.29
N ALA A 28 1.09 -7.92 3.27
CA ALA A 28 0.26 -9.11 3.09
C ALA A 28 -0.77 -9.24 4.22
N ASP A 29 -0.34 -9.00 5.46
CA ASP A 29 -1.21 -8.96 6.64
C ASP A 29 -2.27 -7.83 6.52
N LEU A 30 -1.85 -6.61 6.21
CA LEU A 30 -2.74 -5.45 6.04
C LEU A 30 -3.87 -5.69 5.03
N PHE A 31 -3.57 -6.37 3.92
CA PHE A 31 -4.54 -6.64 2.86
C PHE A 31 -5.17 -8.04 2.93
N TYR A 32 -4.86 -8.81 3.97
CA TYR A 32 -5.33 -10.17 4.17
C TYR A 32 -5.13 -11.03 2.91
N THR A 33 -3.90 -11.06 2.41
CA THR A 33 -3.49 -11.80 1.21
C THR A 33 -2.15 -12.49 1.43
N THR A 34 -1.66 -13.22 0.44
CA THR A 34 -0.38 -13.94 0.54
C THR A 34 0.79 -13.08 0.12
N VAL A 35 1.96 -13.33 0.72
CA VAL A 35 3.25 -12.75 0.29
C VAL A 35 3.51 -12.97 -1.20
N GLY A 36 3.13 -14.13 -1.73
CA GLY A 36 3.23 -14.44 -3.16
C GLY A 36 2.40 -13.50 -4.03
N SER A 37 1.17 -13.20 -3.61
CA SER A 37 0.28 -12.23 -4.28
C SER A 37 0.92 -10.83 -4.29
N ILE A 38 1.40 -10.36 -3.14
CA ILE A 38 2.08 -9.05 -3.03
C ILE A 38 3.28 -8.99 -3.97
N ASN A 39 4.17 -9.99 -3.93
CA ASN A 39 5.37 -10.03 -4.76
C ASN A 39 5.06 -10.02 -6.26
N SER A 40 3.99 -10.71 -6.67
CA SER A 40 3.54 -10.73 -8.07
C SER A 40 3.08 -9.34 -8.53
N ARG A 41 2.24 -8.67 -7.72
CA ARG A 41 1.75 -7.31 -8.02
C ARG A 41 2.87 -6.27 -7.96
N LEU A 42 3.79 -6.40 -7.00
CA LEU A 42 4.97 -5.56 -6.87
C LEU A 42 5.83 -5.59 -8.13
N LYS A 43 6.12 -6.79 -8.66
CA LYS A 43 6.85 -6.95 -9.93
C LYS A 43 6.12 -6.31 -11.10
N ALA A 44 4.79 -6.41 -11.14
CA ALA A 44 3.98 -5.79 -12.20
C ALA A 44 4.06 -4.25 -12.16
N ILE A 45 3.97 -3.63 -10.97
CA ILE A 45 4.11 -2.16 -10.79
C ILE A 45 5.48 -1.68 -11.26
N LEU A 46 6.55 -2.35 -10.82
CA LEU A 46 7.91 -2.01 -11.19
C LEU A 46 8.15 -2.17 -12.70
N LYS A 47 7.62 -3.23 -13.32
CA LYS A 47 7.72 -3.46 -14.77
C LYS A 47 6.98 -2.40 -15.59
N ALA A 48 5.83 -1.94 -15.11
CA ALA A 48 5.06 -0.88 -15.74
C ALA A 48 5.72 0.51 -15.59
N ASN A 49 6.81 0.62 -14.84
CA ASN A 49 7.52 1.86 -14.52
C ASN A 49 6.62 2.94 -13.90
N VAL A 50 5.53 2.52 -13.23
CA VAL A 50 4.58 3.41 -12.55
C VAL A 50 5.24 4.05 -11.33
N LEU A 51 6.16 3.34 -10.68
CA LEU A 51 6.99 3.83 -9.58
C LEU A 51 8.44 3.39 -9.81
N LYS A 52 9.40 4.32 -9.65
CA LYS A 52 10.83 4.00 -9.75
C LYS A 52 11.30 3.32 -8.47
N LYS A 53 11.94 2.15 -8.60
CA LYS A 53 12.34 1.28 -7.48
C LYS A 53 13.14 2.03 -6.39
N TYR A 54 14.03 2.94 -6.77
CA TYR A 54 14.89 3.68 -5.85
C TYR A 54 14.14 4.64 -4.92
N ASP A 55 12.98 5.12 -5.34
CA ASP A 55 12.19 6.09 -4.55
C ASP A 55 11.25 5.39 -3.56
N ILE A 56 11.04 4.08 -3.71
CA ILE A 56 9.97 3.34 -3.03
C ILE A 56 10.44 2.15 -2.19
N CYS A 57 11.70 1.75 -2.32
CA CYS A 57 12.26 0.56 -1.68
C CYS A 57 13.53 0.91 -0.92
N GLN A 58 13.59 0.52 0.35
CA GLN A 58 14.80 0.62 1.17
C GLN A 58 15.13 -0.75 1.76
N CYS A 59 16.42 -1.04 1.89
CA CYS A 59 16.88 -2.22 2.62
C CYS A 59 17.25 -1.78 4.04
N ILE A 60 16.56 -2.31 5.05
CA ILE A 60 16.81 -1.99 6.45
C ILE A 60 17.38 -3.19 7.19
N LYS A 61 18.20 -2.94 8.21
CA LYS A 61 18.60 -3.97 9.18
C LYS A 61 17.54 -4.08 10.27
N LEU A 62 17.04 -5.29 10.46
CA LEU A 62 16.19 -5.68 11.57
C LEU A 62 17.04 -5.93 12.82
N GLU A 63 16.40 -5.96 13.99
CA GLU A 63 17.07 -6.18 15.29
C GLU A 63 17.79 -7.53 15.35
N ASN A 64 17.26 -8.54 14.65
CA ASN A 64 17.88 -9.86 14.51
C ASN A 64 19.09 -9.89 13.55
N ARG A 65 19.64 -8.73 13.18
CA ARG A 65 20.75 -8.53 12.22
C ARG A 65 20.45 -8.95 10.77
N ASN A 66 19.25 -9.43 10.47
CA ASN A 66 18.86 -9.70 9.08
C ASN A 66 18.46 -8.41 8.38
N SER A 67 18.68 -8.37 7.07
CA SER A 67 18.21 -7.28 6.23
C SER A 67 16.84 -7.63 5.64
N ALA A 68 15.96 -6.64 5.54
CA ALA A 68 14.66 -6.79 4.89
C ALA A 68 14.38 -5.60 3.97
N ASP A 69 13.78 -5.89 2.82
CA ASP A 69 13.25 -4.86 1.94
C ASP A 69 11.94 -4.32 2.53
N VAL A 70 11.87 -2.99 2.63
CA VAL A 70 10.69 -2.25 3.06
C VAL A 70 10.25 -1.26 1.99
N TYR A 71 8.94 -1.02 1.96
CA TYR A 71 8.28 -0.19 0.97
C TYR A 71 7.54 0.96 1.62
N ASN A 72 7.59 2.13 1.00
CA ASN A 72 6.94 3.32 1.50
C ASN A 72 5.42 3.34 1.26
N LEU A 73 4.77 4.36 1.78
CA LEU A 73 3.32 4.58 1.63
C LEU A 73 2.85 4.59 0.17
N ASN A 74 3.61 5.19 -0.76
CA ASN A 74 3.22 5.27 -2.17
C ASN A 74 3.06 3.87 -2.78
N MET A 75 3.99 2.96 -2.46
CA MET A 75 3.90 1.59 -2.93
C MET A 75 2.73 0.83 -2.30
N ILE A 76 2.46 1.04 -1.01
CA ILE A 76 1.33 0.44 -0.29
C ILE A 76 0.00 0.90 -0.93
N ILE A 77 -0.11 2.20 -1.25
CA ILE A 77 -1.27 2.76 -1.95
C ILE A 77 -1.44 2.12 -3.33
N ALA A 78 -0.37 2.04 -4.13
CA ALA A 78 -0.44 1.42 -5.45
C ALA A 78 -0.87 -0.06 -5.38
N LEU A 79 -0.32 -0.83 -4.44
CA LEU A 79 -0.69 -2.22 -4.21
C LEU A 79 -2.16 -2.37 -3.80
N SER A 80 -2.69 -1.43 -3.01
CA SER A 80 -4.10 -1.46 -2.61
C SER A 80 -5.06 -1.43 -3.80
N TYR A 81 -4.68 -0.88 -4.96
CA TYR A 81 -5.50 -0.89 -6.18
C TYR A 81 -5.31 -2.15 -7.04
N GLN A 82 -4.25 -2.93 -6.82
CA GLN A 82 -3.98 -4.17 -7.55
C GLN A 82 -4.43 -5.43 -6.82
N ILE A 83 -4.82 -5.28 -5.55
CA ILE A 83 -5.28 -6.37 -4.68
C ILE A 83 -6.77 -6.18 -4.43
N ASP A 84 -7.54 -7.17 -4.86
CA ASP A 84 -8.99 -7.14 -4.76
C ASP A 84 -9.47 -7.93 -3.53
N THR A 85 -9.24 -7.35 -2.35
CA THR A 85 -9.77 -7.86 -1.08
C THR A 85 -10.62 -6.79 -0.39
N GLY A 86 -11.55 -7.23 0.47
CA GLY A 86 -12.31 -6.33 1.33
C GLY A 86 -11.41 -5.47 2.23
N HIS A 87 -10.25 -6.01 2.64
CA HIS A 87 -9.25 -5.30 3.44
C HIS A 87 -8.56 -4.19 2.63
N SER A 88 -8.21 -4.43 1.36
CA SER A 88 -7.71 -3.38 0.47
C SER A 88 -8.76 -2.30 0.21
N ALA A 89 -10.04 -2.66 0.06
CA ALA A 89 -11.12 -1.68 -0.07
C ALA A 89 -11.30 -0.83 1.19
N ALA A 90 -11.25 -1.44 2.37
CA ALA A 90 -11.29 -0.74 3.65
C ALA A 90 -10.11 0.24 3.81
N PHE A 91 -8.90 -0.18 3.42
CA PHE A 91 -7.73 0.70 3.39
C PHE A 91 -7.91 1.91 2.49
N ARG A 92 -8.39 1.72 1.25
CA ARG A 92 -8.64 2.85 0.34
C ARG A 92 -9.66 3.83 0.91
N ARG A 93 -10.75 3.32 1.51
CA ARG A 93 -11.77 4.17 2.15
C ARG A 93 -11.21 4.93 3.35
N TRP A 94 -10.44 4.25 4.19
CA TRP A 94 -9.77 4.87 5.33
C TRP A 94 -8.79 5.96 4.89
N LEU A 95 -7.99 5.71 3.84
CA LEU A 95 -7.04 6.67 3.30
C LEU A 95 -7.75 7.92 2.79
N ILE A 96 -8.82 7.76 2.00
CA ILE A 96 -9.63 8.88 1.50
C ILE A 96 -10.18 9.67 2.68
N ASN A 97 -10.82 9.01 3.65
CA ASN A 97 -11.39 9.67 4.83
C ASN A 97 -10.32 10.44 5.64
N LYS A 98 -9.10 9.89 5.75
CA LYS A 98 -7.98 10.56 6.43
C LYS A 98 -7.52 11.81 5.69
N VAL A 99 -7.43 11.76 4.37
CA VAL A 99 -7.05 12.92 3.54
C VAL A 99 -8.13 13.99 3.61
N THR A 100 -9.41 13.62 3.45
CA THR A 100 -10.53 14.57 3.48
C THR A 100 -10.76 15.19 4.86
N HIS A 101 -10.50 14.45 5.95
CA HIS A 101 -10.65 14.99 7.30
C HIS A 101 -9.53 15.99 7.67
N ASN A 102 -8.34 15.86 7.07
CA ASN A 102 -7.21 16.74 7.36
C ASN A 102 -7.16 17.99 6.46
N GLN A 103 -8.20 18.24 5.68
CA GLN A 103 -8.26 19.35 4.74
C GLN A 103 -9.51 20.19 5.02
N ASP A 104 -9.34 21.49 5.19
CA ASP A 104 -10.43 22.47 5.25
C ASP A 104 -11.16 22.63 3.89
N TYR A 105 -10.78 21.84 2.89
CA TYR A 105 -11.33 21.82 1.54
C TYR A 105 -11.58 20.36 1.10
N ASN A 106 -12.72 20.11 0.45
CA ASN A 106 -13.02 18.82 -0.16
C ASN A 106 -12.07 18.55 -1.34
N ILE A 107 -10.97 17.82 -1.13
CA ILE A 107 -10.21 17.27 -2.26
C ILE A 107 -10.98 16.09 -2.84
N LEU A 108 -11.60 16.34 -3.99
CA LEU A 108 -12.11 15.32 -4.90
C LEU A 108 -10.91 14.62 -5.57
N LEU A 109 -10.47 13.50 -5.01
CA LEU A 109 -9.51 12.61 -5.67
C LEU A 109 -10.22 11.83 -6.79
N TYR A 110 -10.22 12.39 -8.01
CA TYR A 110 -10.59 11.65 -9.21
C TYR A 110 -9.50 10.63 -9.55
N LEU A 111 -9.64 9.43 -9.02
CA LEU A 111 -8.85 8.30 -9.47
C LEU A 111 -9.47 7.78 -10.76
N ASN A 112 -8.87 8.19 -11.87
CA ASN A 112 -9.26 7.75 -13.20
C ASN A 112 -9.14 6.22 -13.25
N LYS A 113 -10.28 5.53 -13.23
CA LYS A 113 -10.33 4.09 -13.47
C LYS A 113 -9.95 3.94 -14.94
N GLY A 114 -8.68 3.59 -15.19
CA GLY A 114 -8.18 3.33 -16.53
C GLY A 114 -9.22 2.54 -17.31
N THR A 115 -9.75 3.18 -18.34
CA THR A 115 -10.78 2.66 -19.22
C THR A 115 -10.27 1.38 -19.86
N ASN A 116 -10.70 0.23 -19.34
CA ASN A 116 -10.86 -0.96 -20.15
C ASN A 116 -12.37 -1.15 -20.33
N HIS A 117 -12.98 -0.27 -21.13
CA HIS A 117 -14.29 -0.56 -21.69
C HIS A 117 -14.10 -1.67 -22.73
N THR A 118 -14.74 -2.79 -22.43
CA THR A 118 -15.52 -3.65 -23.34
C THR A 118 -14.92 -4.00 -24.70
N LEU A 119 -14.66 -5.29 -24.89
CA LEU A 119 -15.23 -5.98 -26.04
C LEU A 119 -16.07 -7.15 -25.54
N TYR A 120 -17.35 -7.12 -25.93
CA TYR A 120 -18.22 -8.29 -25.99
C TYR A 120 -17.58 -9.37 -26.86
N CYS A 121 -17.60 -10.61 -26.38
CA CYS A 121 -18.48 -11.68 -26.86
C CYS A 121 -18.59 -12.72 -25.72
#